data_AF-A0A970MA74-F1
#
_entry.id   AF-A0A970MA74-F1
#
_cell.length_a   1.000
_cell.length_b   1.000
_cell.length_c   1.000
_cell.angle_alpha   90.00
_cell.angle_beta   90.00
_cell.angle_gamma   90.00
#
_symmetry.space_group_name_H-M   'P 1'
#
loop_
_entity.id
_entity.type
_entity.pdbx_description
1 polymer ?
#
loop_
_entity_poly.entity_id
_entity_poly.type
_entity_poly.pdbx_seq_one_letter_code
_entity_poly.pdbx_strand_id
1 'polypeptide(L)'
;MAATPGPAEALYIDGTVHAGGPWSGKDYEGLRGDNFDFHMADYPLTWAIATVHASMLFQSRGFSVAPNAVLAMSLRASGLQCANGAQAETGCFALDTTRDYPELFTLFPEHFSAPHAAVIGAPHFEASALALFFHWLALDALFGLHTADSPGYFARHPDPNARFKTLLVAEIEGSRWPGLADIFSRCAGQDILDCCAEQPITVDHVQSVRHYTSALNNAAPYDPLLTADDLRRYFAAIQVLYPQVDAERMDAWLAHAFDTAASGEASVSFQQAVRPLLVQLMRALPPVPDDADVLSRACQNFGHDMLPSACP
;
A
#
# COMPACT_ATOMS: atom_id res chain seq x y z
N MET A 1 -20.95 20.53 3.60
CA MET A 1 -20.30 19.24 3.26
C MET A 1 -19.58 18.79 4.51
N ALA A 2 -19.89 17.60 5.03
CA ALA A 2 -19.09 17.05 6.13
C ALA A 2 -17.66 16.85 5.63
N ALA A 3 -16.65 17.20 6.44
CA ALA A 3 -15.27 16.92 6.10
C ALA A 3 -15.12 15.40 5.94
N THR A 4 -14.55 14.96 4.82
CA THR A 4 -14.16 13.55 4.66
C THR A 4 -13.24 13.19 5.83
N PRO A 5 -13.50 12.08 6.56
CA PRO A 5 -12.61 11.62 7.62
C PRO A 5 -11.17 11.55 7.10
N GLY A 6 -10.20 11.97 7.92
CA GLY A 6 -8.79 11.81 7.57
C GLY A 6 -8.38 10.33 7.56
N PRO A 7 -7.17 10.01 7.05
CA PRO A 7 -6.70 8.63 6.98
C PRO A 7 -6.69 7.92 8.34
N ALA A 8 -6.23 8.56 9.41
CA ALA A 8 -6.17 7.93 10.73
C ALA A 8 -7.57 7.59 11.29
N GLU A 9 -8.54 8.47 11.04
CA GLU A 9 -9.93 8.29 11.41
C GLU A 9 -10.63 7.19 10.58
N ALA A 10 -10.02 6.79 9.46
CA ALA A 10 -10.48 5.72 8.59
C ALA A 10 -9.91 4.33 8.93
N LEU A 11 -9.16 4.21 10.03
CA LEU A 11 -8.60 2.95 10.53
C LEU A 11 -9.59 2.32 11.53
N TYR A 12 -10.37 1.36 11.05
CA TYR A 12 -11.42 0.66 11.79
C TYR A 12 -11.06 -0.82 11.83
N ILE A 13 -10.69 -1.36 12.99
CA ILE A 13 -10.06 -2.68 13.10
C ILE A 13 -10.20 -3.32 14.49
N ASP A 14 -11.06 -2.79 15.37
CA ASP A 14 -11.33 -3.40 16.68
C ASP A 14 -12.74 -4.05 16.71
N GLY A 15 -12.79 -5.37 16.90
CA GLY A 15 -14.02 -6.13 17.11
C GLY A 15 -14.85 -6.46 15.86
N THR A 16 -14.76 -7.71 15.39
CA THR A 16 -15.84 -8.66 15.02
C THR A 16 -15.30 -9.78 14.12
N VAL A 17 -15.88 -10.97 14.23
CA VAL A 17 -15.71 -12.04 13.23
C VAL A 17 -16.35 -11.57 11.92
N HIS A 18 -15.54 -11.49 10.86
CA HIS A 18 -16.03 -11.03 9.56
C HIS A 18 -16.45 -12.21 8.69
N ALA A 19 -17.76 -12.38 8.52
CA ALA A 19 -18.35 -13.28 7.55
C ALA A 19 -18.53 -12.55 6.21
N GLY A 20 -18.10 -13.17 5.11
CA GLY A 20 -18.41 -12.69 3.76
C GLY A 20 -19.86 -13.00 3.40
N GLY A 21 -20.51 -12.09 2.67
CA GLY A 21 -21.82 -12.34 2.05
C GLY A 21 -21.66 -12.81 0.60
N PRO A 22 -22.38 -13.84 0.11
CA PRO A 22 -22.36 -14.24 -1.30
C PRO A 22 -23.52 -13.63 -2.11
N TRP A 23 -23.25 -13.47 -3.41
CA TRP A 23 -24.21 -13.02 -4.44
C TRP A 23 -25.41 -13.99 -4.66
N SER A 24 -25.39 -15.19 -4.08
CA SER A 24 -26.39 -16.26 -4.29
C SER A 24 -27.16 -16.72 -3.03
N GLY A 25 -26.98 -16.06 -1.87
CA GLY A 25 -27.84 -16.27 -0.69
C GLY A 25 -27.53 -17.48 0.21
N LYS A 26 -26.26 -17.90 0.34
CA LYS A 26 -25.80 -18.82 1.41
C LYS A 26 -24.43 -18.44 1.96
N ASP A 27 -24.37 -18.03 3.22
CA ASP A 27 -23.19 -17.59 3.99
C ASP A 27 -21.87 -18.30 3.64
N TYR A 28 -20.78 -17.53 3.49
CA TYR A 28 -19.41 -18.05 3.46
C TYR A 28 -18.54 -17.31 4.49
N GLU A 29 -17.83 -18.11 5.27
CA GLU A 29 -16.72 -17.73 6.14
C GLU A 29 -15.56 -17.16 5.26
N GLY A 30 -14.74 -16.23 5.77
CA GLY A 30 -13.76 -15.38 5.05
C GLY A 30 -12.78 -16.04 4.03
N LEU A 31 -11.51 -15.64 4.00
CA LEU A 31 -10.59 -16.06 2.92
C LEU A 31 -10.50 -17.59 2.87
N ARG A 32 -10.76 -18.18 1.69
CA ARG A 32 -10.83 -19.64 1.49
C ARG A 32 -11.95 -20.36 2.26
N GLY A 33 -12.94 -19.65 2.78
CA GLY A 33 -13.97 -20.25 3.63
C GLY A 33 -13.64 -20.20 5.11
N ASP A 34 -12.74 -19.33 5.57
CA ASP A 34 -12.39 -19.22 6.99
C ASP A 34 -12.70 -17.83 7.55
N ASN A 35 -13.48 -17.79 8.63
CA ASN A 35 -13.68 -16.60 9.45
C ASN A 35 -12.31 -16.04 9.85
N PHE A 36 -12.08 -14.76 9.61
CA PHE A 36 -10.88 -14.09 10.12
C PHE A 36 -11.28 -13.13 11.24
N ASP A 37 -10.63 -13.29 12.38
CA ASP A 37 -10.74 -12.43 13.55
C ASP A 37 -9.45 -11.62 13.61
N PHE A 38 -9.53 -10.34 13.29
CA PHE A 38 -8.38 -9.45 13.26
C PHE A 38 -8.58 -8.31 14.26
N HIS A 39 -7.64 -8.21 15.19
CA HIS A 39 -7.55 -7.09 16.13
C HIS A 39 -6.18 -6.44 15.96
N MET A 40 -6.17 -5.16 15.60
CA MET A 40 -4.89 -4.43 15.48
C MET A 40 -4.12 -4.32 16.79
N ALA A 41 -4.83 -4.41 17.91
CA ALA A 41 -4.22 -4.44 19.24
C ALA A 41 -3.28 -5.64 19.45
N ASP A 42 -3.42 -6.71 18.65
CA ASP A 42 -2.54 -7.88 18.68
C ASP A 42 -1.20 -7.65 17.96
N TYR A 43 -1.03 -6.51 17.30
CA TYR A 43 0.14 -6.16 16.50
C TYR A 43 0.83 -4.90 17.04
N PRO A 44 2.12 -4.68 16.74
CA PRO A 44 2.82 -3.47 17.15
C PRO A 44 2.12 -2.20 16.64
N LEU A 45 2.06 -1.15 17.46
CA LEU A 45 1.48 0.14 17.07
C LEU A 45 2.14 0.74 15.81
N THR A 46 3.41 0.42 15.59
CA THR A 46 4.18 0.82 14.41
C THR A 46 3.57 0.31 13.10
N TRP A 47 2.85 -0.82 13.11
CA TRP A 47 2.11 -1.31 11.95
C TRP A 47 0.95 -0.38 11.60
N ALA A 48 0.18 0.08 12.59
CA ALA A 48 -0.91 1.03 12.36
C ALA A 48 -0.38 2.37 11.84
N ILE A 49 0.75 2.85 12.38
CA ILE A 49 1.45 4.03 11.86
C ILE A 49 1.85 3.81 10.38
N ALA A 50 2.45 2.66 10.05
CA ALA A 50 2.87 2.32 8.69
C ALA A 50 1.70 2.28 7.71
N THR A 51 0.58 1.67 8.12
CA THR A 51 -0.65 1.60 7.31
C THR A 51 -1.20 2.98 7.00
N VAL A 52 -1.27 3.87 8.01
CA VAL A 52 -1.72 5.25 7.81
C VAL A 52 -0.73 6.03 6.93
N HIS A 53 0.58 5.85 7.12
CA HIS A 53 1.59 6.52 6.30
C HIS A 53 1.53 6.06 4.85
N ALA A 54 1.46 4.76 4.57
CA ALA A 54 1.31 4.23 3.21
C ALA A 54 0.03 4.78 2.54
N SER A 55 -1.10 4.79 3.25
CA SER A 55 -2.35 5.38 2.75
C SER A 55 -2.22 6.87 2.42
N MET A 56 -1.53 7.64 3.27
CA MET A 56 -1.25 9.07 3.00
C MET A 56 -0.37 9.26 1.77
N LEU A 57 0.64 8.42 1.57
CA LEU A 57 1.47 8.43 0.37
C LEU A 57 0.63 8.11 -0.88
N PHE A 58 -0.19 7.05 -0.84
CA PHE A 58 -1.12 6.72 -1.92
C PHE A 58 -2.03 7.90 -2.30
N GLN A 59 -2.66 8.51 -1.30
CA GLN A 59 -3.56 9.65 -1.51
C GLN A 59 -2.83 10.88 -2.06
N SER A 60 -1.56 11.09 -1.68
CA SER A 60 -0.74 12.17 -2.23
C SER A 60 -0.49 12.05 -3.75
N ARG A 61 -0.70 10.85 -4.30
CA ARG A 61 -0.56 10.50 -5.73
C ARG A 61 -1.89 10.25 -6.42
N GLY A 62 -2.99 10.63 -5.77
CA GLY A 62 -4.35 10.47 -6.31
C GLY A 62 -4.85 9.03 -6.31
N PHE A 63 -4.18 8.10 -5.62
CA PHE A 63 -4.72 6.76 -5.40
C PHE A 63 -5.68 6.80 -4.21
N SER A 64 -6.92 6.33 -4.41
CA SER A 64 -7.95 6.29 -3.35
C SER A 64 -7.80 5.06 -2.44
N VAL A 65 -6.65 4.93 -1.79
CA VAL A 65 -6.34 3.81 -0.88
C VAL A 65 -6.45 4.27 0.57
N ALA A 66 -7.44 3.75 1.29
CA ALA A 66 -7.60 3.99 2.73
C ALA A 66 -6.69 3.05 3.56
N PRO A 67 -6.41 3.34 4.86
CA PRO A 67 -5.56 2.47 5.66
C PRO A 67 -6.07 1.02 5.77
N ASN A 68 -7.38 0.85 5.94
CA ASN A 68 -8.00 -0.48 5.93
C ASN A 68 -7.75 -1.24 4.61
N ALA A 69 -7.62 -0.54 3.47
CA ALA A 69 -7.28 -1.15 2.19
C ALA A 69 -5.80 -1.60 2.13
N VAL A 70 -4.88 -0.84 2.74
CA VAL A 70 -3.48 -1.25 2.89
C VAL A 70 -3.39 -2.52 3.76
N LEU A 71 -4.07 -2.56 4.91
CA LEU A 71 -4.12 -3.77 5.75
C LEU A 71 -4.76 -4.95 5.01
N ALA A 72 -5.85 -4.72 4.27
CA ALA A 72 -6.49 -5.74 3.45
C ALA A 72 -5.55 -6.34 2.40
N MET A 73 -4.68 -5.52 1.79
CA MET A 73 -3.65 -6.02 0.89
C MET A 73 -2.69 -6.96 1.60
N SER A 74 -2.28 -6.64 2.84
CA SER A 74 -1.40 -7.52 3.62
C SER A 74 -2.08 -8.82 4.08
N LEU A 75 -3.34 -8.73 4.51
CA LEU A 75 -4.19 -9.89 4.85
C LEU A 75 -4.33 -10.83 3.65
N ARG A 76 -4.56 -10.29 2.45
CA ARG A 76 -4.62 -11.10 1.21
C ARG A 76 -3.28 -11.71 0.85
N ALA A 77 -2.17 -10.98 1.01
CA ALA A 77 -0.85 -11.44 0.65
C ALA A 77 -0.31 -12.54 1.58
N SER A 78 -0.45 -12.36 2.89
CA SER A 78 0.27 -13.15 3.90
C SER A 78 -0.60 -13.62 5.06
N GLY A 79 -1.87 -13.21 5.13
CA GLY A 79 -2.67 -13.38 6.35
C GLY A 79 -2.04 -12.73 7.58
N LEU A 80 -1.17 -11.73 7.37
CA LEU A 80 -0.34 -11.06 8.38
C LEU A 80 0.71 -11.97 9.04
N GLN A 81 0.97 -13.16 8.48
CA GLN A 81 1.95 -14.13 9.00
C GLN A 81 3.33 -13.99 8.35
N CYS A 82 3.72 -12.78 7.95
CA CYS A 82 4.96 -12.53 7.19
C CYS A 82 6.27 -12.72 7.96
N ALA A 83 6.22 -12.96 9.27
CA ALA A 83 7.41 -13.29 10.06
C ALA A 83 7.83 -14.76 9.91
N ASN A 84 6.95 -15.64 9.41
CA ASN A 84 7.14 -17.09 9.43
C ASN A 84 6.75 -17.75 8.10
N GLY A 85 7.33 -18.92 7.81
CA GLY A 85 6.92 -19.75 6.67
C GLY A 85 7.36 -19.23 5.30
N ALA A 86 6.69 -19.69 4.24
CA ALA A 86 7.01 -19.32 2.84
C ALA A 86 6.77 -17.83 2.56
N GLN A 87 5.90 -17.18 3.33
CA GLN A 87 5.58 -15.76 3.23
C GLN A 87 6.72 -14.86 3.76
N ALA A 88 7.68 -15.42 4.51
CA ALA A 88 8.84 -14.67 4.97
C ALA A 88 9.71 -14.15 3.82
N GLU A 89 9.73 -14.87 2.68
CA GLU A 89 10.54 -14.52 1.51
C GLU A 89 9.96 -13.39 0.68
N THR A 90 8.64 -13.17 0.68
CA THR A 90 7.96 -12.12 -0.10
C THR A 90 7.37 -11.01 0.79
N GLY A 91 7.48 -11.16 2.11
CA GLY A 91 7.05 -10.16 3.09
C GLY A 91 5.53 -10.06 3.25
N CYS A 92 5.10 -9.04 3.99
CA CYS A 92 3.70 -8.87 4.39
C CYS A 92 2.78 -8.51 3.23
N PHE A 93 3.35 -8.05 2.10
CA PHE A 93 2.62 -7.58 0.93
C PHE A 93 2.92 -8.40 -0.34
N ALA A 94 3.58 -9.55 -0.20
CA ALA A 94 3.92 -10.47 -1.28
C ALA A 94 4.71 -9.81 -2.44
N LEU A 95 5.65 -8.92 -2.10
CA LEU A 95 6.55 -8.29 -3.06
C LEU A 95 7.75 -9.21 -3.29
N ASP A 96 7.79 -9.81 -4.47
CA ASP A 96 8.72 -10.87 -4.83
C ASP A 96 10.16 -10.36 -5.08
N THR A 97 11.15 -11.18 -4.68
CA THR A 97 12.58 -10.86 -4.80
C THR A 97 13.09 -10.92 -6.24
N THR A 98 12.44 -11.68 -7.12
CA THR A 98 12.84 -11.89 -8.51
C THR A 98 12.12 -10.97 -9.50
N ARG A 99 10.92 -10.49 -9.14
CA ARG A 99 10.09 -9.64 -10.00
C ARG A 99 9.98 -8.21 -9.49
N ASP A 100 9.49 -8.01 -8.27
CA ASP A 100 9.06 -6.69 -7.79
C ASP A 100 10.23 -5.87 -7.26
N TYR A 101 11.13 -6.51 -6.51
CA TYR A 101 12.30 -5.84 -5.93
C TYR A 101 13.30 -5.30 -6.97
N PRO A 102 13.62 -6.04 -8.05
CA PRO A 102 14.49 -5.51 -9.09
C PRO A 102 13.93 -4.25 -9.77
N GLU A 103 12.61 -4.17 -9.95
CA GLU A 103 11.94 -2.97 -10.47
C GLU A 103 12.07 -1.79 -9.50
N LEU A 104 11.82 -2.03 -8.20
CA LEU A 104 11.99 -1.02 -7.15
C LEU A 104 13.44 -0.52 -7.06
N PHE A 105 14.41 -1.43 -7.06
CA PHE A 105 15.83 -1.12 -7.05
C PHE A 105 16.25 -0.27 -8.25
N THR A 106 15.70 -0.59 -9.43
CA THR A 106 16.02 0.11 -10.69
C THR A 106 15.42 1.52 -10.73
N LEU A 107 14.15 1.66 -10.31
CA LEU A 107 13.42 2.92 -10.43
C LEU A 107 13.65 3.87 -9.25
N PHE A 108 14.00 3.35 -8.08
CA PHE A 108 14.14 4.11 -6.84
C PHE A 108 15.42 3.73 -6.07
N PRO A 109 16.61 3.75 -6.71
CA PRO A 109 17.86 3.30 -6.07
C PRO A 109 18.23 4.09 -4.81
N GLU A 110 17.72 5.32 -4.65
CA GLU A 110 17.90 6.15 -3.46
C GLU A 110 17.14 5.65 -2.22
N HIS A 111 16.10 4.82 -2.43
CA HIS A 111 15.28 4.22 -1.37
C HIS A 111 15.55 2.72 -1.21
N PHE A 112 15.87 2.03 -2.29
CA PHE A 112 16.06 0.58 -2.32
C PHE A 112 17.53 0.24 -2.60
N SER A 113 18.42 0.54 -1.66
CA SER A 113 19.84 0.17 -1.75
C SER A 113 20.21 -1.02 -0.87
N ALA A 114 19.35 -1.38 0.07
CA ALA A 114 19.54 -2.54 0.95
C ALA A 114 19.09 -3.85 0.26
N PRO A 115 19.46 -5.03 0.79
CA PRO A 115 18.91 -6.30 0.31
C PRO A 115 17.40 -6.41 0.57
N HIS A 116 16.67 -7.12 -0.29
CA HIS A 116 15.22 -7.39 -0.15
C HIS A 116 14.82 -7.82 1.26
N ALA A 117 15.58 -8.75 1.84
CA ALA A 117 15.31 -9.30 3.17
C ALA A 117 15.41 -8.27 4.31
N ALA A 118 16.03 -7.11 4.09
CA ALA A 118 16.14 -6.03 5.08
C ALA A 118 15.05 -4.95 4.92
N VAL A 119 14.28 -4.99 3.82
CA VAL A 119 13.27 -3.97 3.47
C VAL A 119 11.87 -4.57 3.44
N ILE A 120 11.72 -5.74 2.83
CA ILE A 120 10.43 -6.38 2.53
C ILE A 120 10.30 -7.72 3.25
N GLY A 121 11.34 -8.55 3.19
CA GLY A 121 11.34 -9.85 3.85
C GLY A 121 11.10 -9.75 5.36
N ALA A 122 10.77 -10.87 5.99
CA ALA A 122 10.47 -10.94 7.42
C ALA A 122 11.40 -10.10 8.32
N PRO A 123 10.92 -9.53 9.45
CA PRO A 123 9.56 -9.15 9.81
C PRO A 123 9.29 -7.66 9.51
N HIS A 124 9.74 -7.16 8.36
CA HIS A 124 9.79 -5.72 8.04
C HIS A 124 8.45 -5.15 7.54
N PHE A 125 7.35 -5.31 8.29
CA PHE A 125 6.02 -4.84 7.89
C PHE A 125 6.01 -3.33 7.55
N GLU A 126 6.63 -2.50 8.38
CA GLU A 126 6.58 -1.05 8.24
C GLU A 126 7.25 -0.57 6.96
N ALA A 127 8.46 -1.06 6.68
CA ALA A 127 9.17 -0.77 5.45
C ALA A 127 8.48 -1.41 4.24
N SER A 128 7.97 -2.64 4.36
CA SER A 128 7.23 -3.31 3.29
C SER A 128 5.94 -2.58 2.91
N ALA A 129 5.23 -1.96 3.87
CA ALA A 129 4.05 -1.14 3.60
C ALA A 129 4.38 0.10 2.76
N LEU A 130 5.52 0.74 3.01
CA LEU A 130 5.99 1.86 2.17
C LEU A 130 6.53 1.36 0.83
N ALA A 131 7.17 0.18 0.79
CA ALA A 131 7.62 -0.45 -0.45
C ALA A 131 6.46 -0.77 -1.39
N LEU A 132 5.31 -1.19 -0.87
CA LEU A 132 4.08 -1.38 -1.64
C LEU A 132 3.67 -0.09 -2.37
N PHE A 133 3.75 1.07 -1.69
CA PHE A 133 3.45 2.36 -2.32
C PHE A 133 4.40 2.66 -3.49
N PHE A 134 5.72 2.48 -3.30
CA PHE A 134 6.69 2.65 -4.39
C PHE A 134 6.46 1.65 -5.53
N HIS A 135 6.04 0.43 -5.20
CA HIS A 135 5.75 -0.59 -6.20
C HIS A 135 4.55 -0.18 -7.07
N TRP A 136 3.48 0.34 -6.45
CA TRP A 136 2.34 0.86 -7.21
C TRP A 136 2.68 2.09 -8.05
N LEU A 137 3.60 2.96 -7.61
CA LEU A 137 4.13 4.04 -8.45
C LEU A 137 4.89 3.49 -9.66
N ALA A 138 5.72 2.46 -9.47
CA ALA A 138 6.40 1.78 -10.56
C ALA A 138 5.40 1.13 -11.53
N LEU A 139 4.42 0.37 -11.02
CA LEU A 139 3.40 -0.28 -11.85
C LEU A 139 2.62 0.72 -12.70
N ASP A 140 2.21 1.85 -12.11
CA ASP A 140 1.44 2.87 -12.83
C ASP A 140 2.24 3.49 -13.98
N ALA A 141 3.54 3.75 -13.77
CA ALA A 141 4.44 4.20 -14.84
C ALA A 141 4.69 3.10 -15.89
N LEU A 142 4.84 1.85 -15.45
CA LEU A 142 5.04 0.69 -16.33
C LEU A 142 3.79 0.29 -17.11
N PHE A 143 2.62 0.87 -16.85
CA PHE A 143 1.48 0.75 -17.77
C PHE A 143 1.78 1.29 -19.18
N GLY A 144 2.82 2.13 -19.33
CA GLY A 144 3.37 2.51 -20.63
C GLY A 144 3.90 1.34 -21.50
N LEU A 145 4.14 0.16 -20.91
CA LEU A 145 4.40 -1.08 -21.63
C LEU A 145 3.17 -1.57 -22.43
N HIS A 146 1.97 -1.18 -21.99
CA HIS A 146 0.69 -1.77 -22.46
C HIS A 146 -0.23 -0.75 -23.13
N THR A 147 -0.08 0.54 -22.81
CA THR A 147 -0.87 1.62 -23.41
C THR A 147 -0.09 2.92 -23.48
N ALA A 148 -0.37 3.71 -24.53
CA ALA A 148 0.21 5.05 -24.69
C ALA A 148 -0.44 6.12 -23.81
N ASP A 149 -1.66 5.88 -23.33
CA ASP A 149 -2.48 6.86 -22.59
C ASP A 149 -3.18 6.19 -21.40
N SER A 150 -2.40 5.64 -20.47
CA SER A 150 -2.93 5.09 -19.21
C SER A 150 -3.72 6.13 -18.40
N PRO A 151 -3.22 7.38 -18.19
CA PRO A 151 -3.98 8.39 -17.45
C PRO A 151 -5.33 8.72 -18.09
N GLY A 152 -5.36 8.90 -19.42
CA GLY A 152 -6.60 9.18 -20.13
C GLY A 152 -7.54 7.99 -20.18
N TYR A 153 -7.04 6.75 -20.22
CA TYR A 153 -7.85 5.54 -20.07
C TYR A 153 -8.64 5.59 -18.76
N PHE A 154 -7.95 5.76 -17.62
CA PHE A 154 -8.62 5.78 -16.32
C PHE A 154 -9.52 7.00 -16.10
N ALA A 155 -9.14 8.17 -16.64
CA ALA A 155 -9.98 9.38 -16.56
C ALA A 155 -11.33 9.24 -17.29
N ARG A 156 -11.39 8.41 -18.34
CA ARG A 156 -12.61 8.16 -19.13
C ARG A 156 -13.38 6.91 -18.69
N HIS A 157 -12.80 6.10 -17.80
CA HIS A 157 -13.38 4.82 -17.42
C HIS A 157 -14.62 5.01 -16.53
N PRO A 158 -15.74 4.27 -16.77
CA PRO A 158 -16.97 4.44 -16.00
C PRO A 158 -16.87 3.94 -14.55
N ASP A 159 -16.02 2.95 -14.30
CA ASP A 159 -15.72 2.47 -12.94
C ASP A 159 -14.68 3.36 -12.25
N PRO A 160 -15.04 4.08 -11.16
CA PRO A 160 -14.10 4.94 -10.43
C PRO A 160 -12.96 4.16 -9.75
N ASN A 161 -13.08 2.83 -9.62
CA ASN A 161 -12.05 1.97 -9.04
C ASN A 161 -11.19 1.26 -10.11
N ALA A 162 -11.34 1.59 -11.39
CA ALA A 162 -10.63 0.91 -12.47
C ALA A 162 -9.11 0.93 -12.27
N ARG A 163 -8.54 2.10 -11.97
CA ARG A 163 -7.09 2.24 -11.72
C ARG A 163 -6.63 1.37 -10.54
N PHE A 164 -7.39 1.38 -9.44
CA PHE A 164 -7.09 0.57 -8.26
C PHE A 164 -7.15 -0.94 -8.57
N LYS A 165 -8.17 -1.40 -9.30
CA LYS A 165 -8.30 -2.80 -9.72
C LYS A 165 -7.17 -3.21 -10.65
N THR A 166 -6.84 -2.38 -11.65
CA THR A 166 -5.73 -2.67 -12.58
C THR A 166 -4.39 -2.72 -11.86
N LEU A 167 -4.15 -1.84 -10.87
CA LEU A 167 -2.94 -1.90 -10.04
C LEU A 167 -2.86 -3.17 -9.19
N LEU A 168 -3.97 -3.60 -8.56
CA LEU A 168 -4.00 -4.87 -7.84
C LEU A 168 -3.76 -6.07 -8.77
N VAL A 169 -4.36 -6.08 -9.95
CA VAL A 169 -4.11 -7.12 -10.97
C VAL A 169 -2.63 -7.13 -11.35
N ALA A 170 -2.04 -5.96 -11.60
CA ALA A 170 -0.63 -5.84 -11.96
C ALA A 170 0.32 -6.20 -10.82
N GLU A 171 -0.05 -5.96 -9.55
CA GLU A 171 0.71 -6.41 -8.37
C GLU A 171 0.71 -7.95 -8.29
N ILE A 172 -0.43 -8.59 -8.56
CA ILE A 172 -0.55 -10.05 -8.50
C ILE A 172 0.18 -10.70 -9.67
N GLU A 173 -0.10 -10.26 -10.90
CA GLU A 173 0.37 -10.90 -12.13
C GLU A 173 1.75 -10.40 -12.58
N GLY A 174 2.11 -9.18 -12.18
CA GLY A 174 3.35 -8.50 -12.57
C GLY A 174 3.14 -7.44 -13.65
N SER A 175 4.02 -6.44 -13.65
CA SER A 175 4.04 -5.32 -14.60
C SER A 175 4.10 -5.74 -16.08
N ARG A 176 4.61 -6.95 -16.37
CA ARG A 176 4.83 -7.50 -17.71
C ARG A 176 3.80 -8.57 -18.10
N TRP A 177 2.78 -8.79 -17.29
CA TRP A 177 1.73 -9.75 -17.63
C TRP A 177 1.01 -9.34 -18.93
N PRO A 178 0.98 -10.20 -19.97
CA PRO A 178 0.40 -9.84 -21.27
C PRO A 178 -1.07 -9.41 -21.21
N GLY A 179 -1.83 -9.89 -20.21
CA GLY A 179 -3.23 -9.53 -20.03
C GLY A 179 -3.47 -8.06 -19.67
N LEU A 180 -2.46 -7.32 -19.23
CA LEU A 180 -2.58 -5.88 -19.00
C LEU A 180 -2.88 -5.11 -20.30
N ALA A 181 -2.33 -5.53 -21.44
CA ALA A 181 -2.64 -4.93 -22.74
C ALA A 181 -4.11 -5.16 -23.14
N ASP A 182 -4.68 -6.31 -22.78
CA ASP A 182 -6.09 -6.61 -23.02
C ASP A 182 -7.00 -5.74 -22.13
N ILE A 183 -6.58 -5.41 -20.90
CA ILE A 183 -7.28 -4.45 -20.05
C ILE A 183 -7.41 -3.10 -20.76
N PHE A 184 -6.30 -2.52 -21.21
CA PHE A 184 -6.34 -1.18 -21.82
C PHE A 184 -7.04 -1.14 -23.18
N SER A 185 -7.08 -2.26 -23.92
CA SER A 185 -7.66 -2.30 -25.27
C SER A 185 -9.13 -2.74 -25.32
N ARG A 186 -9.60 -3.55 -24.36
CA ARG A 186 -10.94 -4.17 -24.42
C ARG A 186 -11.85 -3.79 -23.27
N CYS A 187 -11.33 -3.22 -22.18
CA CYS A 187 -12.09 -3.07 -20.94
C CYS A 187 -12.59 -1.66 -20.66
N ALA A 188 -12.41 -0.72 -21.59
CA ALA A 188 -12.69 0.70 -21.37
C ALA A 188 -14.14 1.04 -20.93
N GLY A 189 -15.09 0.10 -21.09
CA GLY A 189 -16.51 0.29 -20.78
C GLY A 189 -17.11 -0.72 -19.79
N GLN A 190 -16.30 -1.58 -19.15
CA GLN A 190 -16.81 -2.64 -18.27
C GLN A 190 -15.98 -2.76 -16.99
N ASP A 191 -16.39 -3.63 -16.06
CA ASP A 191 -15.61 -3.89 -14.86
C ASP A 191 -14.27 -4.55 -15.25
N ILE A 192 -13.16 -4.06 -14.69
CA ILE A 192 -11.82 -4.61 -14.93
C ILE A 192 -11.78 -6.11 -14.59
N LEU A 193 -12.51 -6.55 -13.56
CA LEU A 193 -12.50 -7.96 -13.14
C LEU A 193 -13.25 -8.87 -14.11
N ASP A 194 -14.26 -8.37 -14.81
CA ASP A 194 -14.95 -9.14 -15.85
C ASP A 194 -14.00 -9.43 -17.03
N CYS A 195 -13.06 -8.53 -17.30
CA CYS A 195 -11.99 -8.77 -18.28
C CYS A 195 -10.94 -9.78 -17.83
N CYS A 196 -10.77 -9.95 -16.52
CA CYS A 196 -9.83 -10.90 -15.94
C CYS A 196 -10.50 -12.25 -15.61
N ALA A 197 -11.71 -12.53 -16.12
CA ALA A 197 -12.46 -13.74 -15.77
C ALA A 197 -11.72 -15.07 -16.08
N GLU A 198 -10.80 -15.06 -17.05
CA GLU A 198 -9.94 -16.21 -17.36
C GLU A 198 -8.80 -16.41 -16.34
N GLN A 199 -8.62 -15.48 -15.40
CA GLN A 199 -7.68 -15.53 -14.28
C GLN A 199 -8.43 -15.59 -12.93
N PRO A 200 -9.09 -16.71 -12.62
CA PRO A 200 -9.97 -16.81 -11.45
C PRO A 200 -9.26 -16.55 -10.12
N ILE A 201 -7.98 -16.92 -10.00
CA ILE A 201 -7.18 -16.69 -8.79
C ILE A 201 -6.94 -15.19 -8.59
N THR A 202 -6.62 -14.46 -9.66
CA THR A 202 -6.37 -13.02 -9.59
C THR A 202 -7.65 -12.26 -9.29
N VAL A 203 -8.77 -12.65 -9.92
CA VAL A 203 -10.08 -12.09 -9.58
C VAL A 203 -10.41 -12.31 -8.10
N ASP A 204 -10.21 -13.53 -7.58
CA ASP A 204 -10.44 -13.86 -6.16
C ASP A 204 -9.55 -13.03 -5.21
N HIS A 205 -8.28 -12.85 -5.54
CA HIS A 205 -7.36 -12.03 -4.75
C HIS A 205 -7.75 -10.55 -4.74
N VAL A 206 -8.12 -9.96 -5.89
CA VAL A 206 -8.59 -8.56 -5.95
C VAL A 206 -9.89 -8.40 -5.15
N GLN A 207 -10.81 -9.35 -5.28
CA GLN A 207 -12.06 -9.35 -4.50
C GLN A 207 -11.80 -9.50 -3.00
N SER A 208 -10.82 -10.31 -2.60
CA SER A 208 -10.42 -10.47 -1.21
C SER A 208 -9.98 -9.15 -0.58
N VAL A 209 -9.19 -8.33 -1.28
CA VAL A 209 -8.82 -6.99 -0.79
C VAL A 209 -10.07 -6.13 -0.55
N ARG A 210 -11.04 -6.15 -1.45
CA ARG A 210 -12.31 -5.43 -1.28
C ARG A 210 -13.10 -5.96 -0.07
N HIS A 211 -13.22 -7.27 0.08
CA HIS A 211 -13.98 -7.90 1.17
C HIS A 211 -13.35 -7.58 2.53
N TYR A 212 -12.04 -7.74 2.65
CA TYR A 212 -11.29 -7.35 3.84
C TYR A 212 -11.42 -5.87 4.15
N THR A 213 -11.28 -5.00 3.15
CA THR A 213 -11.45 -3.55 3.37
C THR A 213 -12.84 -3.25 3.92
N SER A 214 -13.89 -3.86 3.34
CA SER A 214 -15.28 -3.67 3.81
C SER A 214 -15.51 -4.21 5.21
N ALA A 215 -14.92 -5.36 5.53
CA ALA A 215 -14.98 -5.98 6.85
C ALA A 215 -14.36 -5.06 7.90
N LEU A 216 -13.12 -4.63 7.67
CA LEU A 216 -12.41 -3.70 8.55
C LEU A 216 -13.20 -2.39 8.71
N ASN A 217 -13.74 -1.81 7.64
CA ASN A 217 -14.56 -0.59 7.74
C ASN A 217 -15.80 -0.69 8.65
N ASN A 218 -16.25 -1.90 9.00
CA ASN A 218 -17.37 -2.12 9.92
C ASN A 218 -16.94 -2.35 11.38
N ALA A 219 -15.64 -2.47 11.64
CA ALA A 219 -15.09 -2.62 12.99
C ALA A 219 -15.10 -1.29 13.76
N ALA A 220 -14.86 -1.34 15.06
CA ALA A 220 -14.68 -0.14 15.86
C ALA A 220 -13.40 0.61 15.46
N PRO A 221 -13.38 1.95 15.61
CA PRO A 221 -12.20 2.75 15.31
C PRO A 221 -11.04 2.36 16.22
N TYR A 222 -9.83 2.27 15.65
CA TYR A 222 -8.62 2.00 16.42
C TYR A 222 -7.99 3.30 16.91
N ASP A 223 -8.01 3.50 18.22
CA ASP A 223 -7.49 4.71 18.86
C ASP A 223 -6.69 4.42 20.15
N PRO A 224 -5.56 3.71 20.05
CA PRO A 224 -4.68 3.54 21.20
C PRO A 224 -3.96 4.84 21.57
N LEU A 225 -3.29 4.83 22.72
CA LEU A 225 -2.38 5.91 23.11
C LEU A 225 -1.05 5.81 22.34
N LEU A 226 -0.69 6.87 21.64
CA LEU A 226 0.57 7.06 20.92
C LEU A 226 1.58 7.80 21.81
N THR A 227 2.83 7.31 21.85
CA THR A 227 3.95 7.97 22.54
C THR A 227 5.05 8.41 21.57
N ALA A 228 5.98 9.25 22.04
CA ALA A 228 7.19 9.59 21.27
C ALA A 228 8.04 8.36 20.93
N ASP A 229 8.08 7.37 21.82
CA ASP A 229 8.86 6.15 21.60
C ASP A 229 8.28 5.27 20.47
N ASP A 230 6.96 5.25 20.31
CA ASP A 230 6.31 4.56 19.19
C ASP A 230 6.69 5.17 17.84
N LEU A 231 6.80 6.51 17.76
CA LEU A 231 7.27 7.20 16.55
C LEU A 231 8.74 6.90 16.25
N ARG A 232 9.59 6.83 17.26
CA ARG A 232 11.01 6.48 17.10
C ARG A 232 11.18 5.05 16.62
N ARG A 233 10.46 4.10 17.24
CA ARG A 233 10.42 2.71 16.81
C ARG A 233 9.92 2.58 15.38
N TYR A 234 8.88 3.33 15.03
CA TYR A 234 8.38 3.39 13.66
C TYR A 234 9.45 3.90 12.68
N PHE A 235 10.09 5.03 12.98
CA PHE A 235 11.12 5.58 12.09
C PHE A 235 12.31 4.62 11.93
N ALA A 236 12.78 4.02 13.03
CA ALA A 236 13.84 3.01 12.98
C ALA A 236 13.48 1.84 12.06
N ALA A 237 12.21 1.40 12.06
CA ALA A 237 11.73 0.32 11.20
C ALA A 237 11.71 0.70 9.70
N ILE A 238 11.50 1.97 9.36
CA ILE A 238 11.50 2.44 7.95
C ILE A 238 12.83 3.07 7.51
N GLN A 239 13.80 3.26 8.41
CA GLN A 239 15.06 3.95 8.12
C GLN A 239 15.83 3.29 6.96
N VAL A 240 15.67 1.98 6.78
CA VAL A 240 16.27 1.24 5.66
C VAL A 240 15.89 1.80 4.28
N LEU A 241 14.72 2.44 4.15
CA LEU A 241 14.25 3.12 2.93
C LEU A 241 14.76 4.56 2.80
N TYR A 242 15.42 5.08 3.83
CA TYR A 242 15.92 6.44 3.92
C TYR A 242 17.37 6.47 4.42
N PRO A 243 18.31 5.75 3.75
CA PRO A 243 19.70 5.63 4.21
C PRO A 243 20.46 6.97 4.25
N GLN A 244 19.98 7.98 3.53
CA GLN A 244 20.53 9.34 3.50
C GLN A 244 20.08 10.21 4.69
N VAL A 245 19.11 9.77 5.48
CA VAL A 245 18.59 10.53 6.62
C VAL A 245 19.41 10.23 7.87
N ASP A 246 19.90 11.29 8.51
CA ASP A 246 20.60 11.22 9.79
C ASP A 246 19.65 10.77 10.92
N ALA A 247 19.91 9.59 11.49
CA ALA A 247 19.08 8.97 12.49
C ALA A 247 19.02 9.76 13.81
N GLU A 248 20.15 10.30 14.26
CA GLU A 248 20.23 11.04 15.52
C GLU A 248 19.47 12.35 15.41
N ARG A 249 19.63 13.04 14.26
CA ARG A 249 18.89 14.25 13.97
C ARG A 249 17.40 13.98 13.86
N MET A 250 17.00 12.89 13.21
CA MET A 250 15.60 12.53 13.07
C MET A 250 14.98 12.14 14.42
N ASP A 251 15.71 11.44 15.29
CA ASP A 251 15.26 11.09 16.63
C ASP A 251 14.95 12.33 17.48
N ALA A 252 15.88 13.29 17.50
CA ALA A 252 15.68 14.56 18.21
C ALA A 252 14.50 15.36 17.64
N TRP A 253 14.33 15.33 16.31
CA TRP A 253 13.23 15.99 15.64
C TRP A 253 11.87 15.33 15.96
N LEU A 254 11.78 14.00 15.94
CA LEU A 254 10.55 13.25 16.28
C LEU A 254 10.11 13.53 17.71
N ALA A 255 11.06 13.59 18.65
CA ALA A 255 10.80 13.95 20.04
C ALA A 255 10.13 15.33 20.13
N HIS A 256 10.74 16.33 19.47
CA HIS A 256 10.22 17.70 19.46
C HIS A 256 8.84 17.82 18.77
N ALA A 257 8.66 17.12 17.65
CA ALA A 257 7.40 17.09 16.93
C ALA A 257 6.28 16.46 17.77
N PHE A 258 6.58 15.37 18.49
CA PHE A 258 5.66 14.75 19.42
C PHE A 258 5.31 15.68 20.58
N ASP A 259 6.30 16.25 21.28
CA ASP A 259 6.07 17.14 22.42
C ASP A 259 5.17 18.33 22.05
N THR A 260 5.36 18.85 20.83
CA THR A 260 4.53 19.94 20.28
C THR A 260 3.09 19.47 20.03
N ALA A 261 2.90 18.30 19.42
CA ALA A 261 1.57 17.74 19.16
C ALA A 261 0.85 17.34 20.46
N ALA A 262 1.61 16.84 21.44
CA ALA A 262 1.11 16.36 22.72
C ALA A 262 0.90 17.46 23.76
N SER A 263 1.31 18.71 23.48
CA SER A 263 1.21 19.82 24.43
C SER A 263 1.84 19.49 25.80
N GLY A 264 2.92 18.70 25.81
CA GLY A 264 3.62 18.24 27.00
C GLY A 264 3.02 16.99 27.69
N GLU A 265 1.98 16.38 27.13
CA GLU A 265 1.47 15.08 27.60
C GLU A 265 2.41 13.92 27.21
N ALA A 266 2.46 12.87 28.03
CA ALA A 266 3.30 11.70 27.79
C ALA A 266 2.78 10.79 26.66
N SER A 267 1.48 10.87 26.36
CA SER A 267 0.81 10.07 25.34
C SER A 267 -0.43 10.79 24.84
N VAL A 268 -0.80 10.59 23.57
CA VAL A 268 -1.99 11.20 22.94
C VAL A 268 -2.82 10.19 22.16
N SER A 269 -4.07 10.51 21.86
CA SER A 269 -4.92 9.71 20.97
C SER A 269 -4.24 9.53 19.60
N PHE A 270 -4.11 8.28 19.16
CA PHE A 270 -3.57 7.94 17.85
C PHE A 270 -4.34 8.64 16.72
N GLN A 271 -5.68 8.57 16.73
CA GLN A 271 -6.50 9.15 15.67
C GLN A 271 -6.32 10.66 15.55
N GLN A 272 -6.14 11.36 16.67
CA GLN A 272 -5.95 12.80 16.70
C GLN A 272 -4.54 13.21 16.27
N ALA A 273 -3.51 12.46 16.69
CA ALA A 273 -2.13 12.90 16.60
C ALA A 273 -1.37 12.34 15.40
N VAL A 274 -1.64 11.10 14.95
CA VAL A 274 -0.76 10.41 14.00
C VAL A 274 -0.69 11.13 12.65
N ARG A 275 -1.82 11.66 12.15
CA ARG A 275 -1.87 12.34 10.85
C ARG A 275 -1.00 13.60 10.80
N PRO A 276 -1.16 14.60 11.69
CA PRO A 276 -0.29 15.79 11.66
C PRO A 276 1.18 15.45 11.92
N LEU A 277 1.48 14.41 12.71
CA LEU A 277 2.85 13.92 12.91
C LEU A 277 3.44 13.32 11.62
N LEU A 278 2.69 12.48 10.92
CA LEU A 278 3.12 11.88 9.65
C LEU A 278 3.27 12.93 8.54
N VAL A 279 2.39 13.94 8.46
CA VAL A 279 2.56 15.08 7.54
C VAL A 279 3.90 15.78 7.76
N GLN A 280 4.28 15.98 9.02
CA GLN A 280 5.56 16.58 9.38
C GLN A 280 6.73 15.65 9.00
N LEU A 281 6.60 14.35 9.26
CA LEU A 281 7.64 13.36 8.93
C LEU A 281 7.87 13.30 7.42
N MET A 282 6.80 13.20 6.62
CA MET A 282 6.87 13.20 5.15
C MET A 282 7.56 14.45 4.59
N ARG A 283 7.49 15.60 5.27
CA ARG A 283 8.20 16.83 4.88
C ARG A 283 9.68 16.82 5.28
N ALA A 284 10.02 16.09 6.34
CA ALA A 284 11.40 15.95 6.82
C ALA A 284 12.17 14.86 6.05
N LEU A 285 11.47 13.92 5.44
CA LEU A 285 12.03 12.87 4.59
C LEU A 285 12.30 13.40 3.17
N PRO A 286 13.24 12.76 2.43
CA PRO A 286 13.40 12.96 1.00
C PRO A 286 12.05 12.83 0.28
N PRO A 287 11.73 13.73 -0.66
CA PRO A 287 10.45 13.70 -1.36
C PRO A 287 10.35 12.45 -2.21
N VAL A 288 9.14 11.89 -2.30
CA VAL A 288 8.82 10.85 -3.27
C VAL A 288 8.94 11.44 -4.68
N PRO A 289 9.58 10.76 -5.65
CA PRO A 289 9.61 11.20 -7.05
C PRO A 289 8.19 11.39 -7.62
N ASP A 290 8.00 12.38 -8.48
CA ASP A 290 6.71 12.59 -9.14
C ASP A 290 6.48 11.65 -10.32
N ASP A 291 5.23 11.59 -10.80
CA ASP A 291 4.82 10.65 -11.85
C ASP A 291 5.65 10.84 -13.14
N ALA A 292 6.08 12.07 -13.44
CA ALA A 292 6.91 12.36 -14.61
C ALA A 292 8.35 11.88 -14.42
N ASP A 293 8.92 12.08 -13.23
CA ASP A 293 10.23 11.53 -12.86
C ASP A 293 10.23 10.00 -12.93
N VAL A 294 9.20 9.34 -12.37
CA VAL A 294 9.09 7.87 -12.40
C VAL A 294 8.94 7.36 -13.83
N LEU A 295 8.09 7.99 -14.65
CA LEU A 295 7.93 7.64 -16.06
C LEU A 295 9.25 7.81 -16.84
N SER A 296 9.96 8.91 -16.61
CA SER A 296 11.28 9.16 -17.24
C SER A 296 12.28 8.07 -16.87
N ARG A 297 12.35 7.67 -15.60
CA ARG A 297 13.20 6.56 -15.15
C ARG A 297 12.76 5.22 -15.77
N ALA A 298 11.45 4.97 -15.87
CA ALA A 298 10.92 3.77 -16.52
C ALA A 298 11.31 3.71 -17.99
N CYS A 299 11.21 4.82 -18.72
CA CYS A 299 11.63 4.91 -20.11
C CYS A 299 13.14 4.75 -20.31
N GLN A 300 13.96 5.29 -19.41
CA GLN A 300 15.42 5.12 -19.48
C GLN A 300 15.86 3.67 -19.27
N ASN A 301 15.19 2.93 -18.38
CA ASN A 301 15.59 1.58 -18.00
C ASN A 301 14.86 0.47 -18.76
N PHE A 302 13.62 0.73 -19.18
CA PHE A 302 12.72 -0.24 -19.83
C PHE A 302 12.18 0.22 -21.18
N GLY A 303 12.58 1.39 -21.69
CA GLY A 303 11.98 2.00 -22.89
C GLY A 303 12.13 1.18 -24.17
N HIS A 304 13.06 0.23 -24.24
CA HIS A 304 13.14 -0.73 -25.36
C HIS A 304 11.94 -1.68 -25.42
N ASP A 305 11.28 -1.90 -24.29
CA ASP A 305 10.06 -2.71 -24.15
C ASP A 305 8.78 -1.86 -24.15
N MET A 306 8.89 -0.55 -23.91
CA MET A 306 7.73 0.34 -23.84
C MET A 306 7.20 0.69 -25.22
N LEU A 307 5.91 1.03 -25.29
CA LEU A 307 5.33 1.55 -26.53
C LEU A 307 6.04 2.87 -26.88
N PRO A 308 6.46 3.08 -28.15
CA PRO A 308 7.22 4.28 -28.54
C PRO A 308 6.54 5.61 -28.17
N SER A 309 5.22 5.61 -28.08
CA SER A 309 4.40 6.77 -27.70
C SER A 309 4.23 6.94 -26.19
N ALA A 310 4.64 5.98 -25.37
CA ALA A 310 4.58 6.05 -23.92
C ALA A 310 5.82 6.73 -23.31
N CYS A 311 6.92 6.85 -24.07
CA CYS A 311 8.15 7.51 -23.65
C CYS A 311 8.31 8.86 -24.35
N PRO A 312 8.07 9.99 -23.65
CA PRO A 312 8.23 11.33 -24.20
C PRO A 312 9.70 11.72 -24.43
#